data_AF-A0A386UNA9-F1
#
_entry.id   AF-A0A386UNA9-F1
#
_cell.length_a   1.000
_cell.length_b   1.000
_cell.length_c   1.000
_cell.angle_alpha   90.00
_cell.angle_beta   90.00
_cell.angle_gamma   90.00
#
_symmetry.space_group_name_H-M   'P 1'
#
loop_
_entity.id
_entity.type
_entity.pdbx_description
1 polymer ?
#
loop_
_entity_poly.entity_id
_entity_poly.type
_entity_poly.pdbx_seq_one_letter_code
_entity_poly.pdbx_strand_id
1 'polypeptide(L)'
;MRIDLPVKPALLPYCRRLIAEGMDPRTVLHVYRGNTLCFAPAPLALFAALATEERADRSIRFVRYSETASQGDEYASVAGEMARAAHE
;
A
#
# COMPACT_ATOMS: atom_id res chain seq x y z
N MET A 1 -13.88 -2.18 -13.62
CA MET A 1 -14.18 -1.54 -12.33
C MET A 1 -13.09 -0.50 -12.05
N ARG A 2 -13.45 0.74 -11.73
CA ARG A 2 -12.52 1.82 -11.37
C ARG A 2 -12.43 1.87 -9.85
N ILE A 3 -11.24 1.72 -9.29
CA ILE A 3 -11.01 1.82 -7.85
C ILE A 3 -10.21 3.09 -7.60
N ASP A 4 -10.89 4.13 -7.14
CA ASP A 4 -10.25 5.38 -6.71
C ASP A 4 -9.78 5.19 -5.26
N LEU A 5 -8.47 5.01 -5.07
CA LEU A 5 -7.89 4.85 -3.73
C LEU A 5 -7.59 6.21 -3.12
N PRO A 6 -8.10 6.51 -1.91
CA PRO A 6 -7.67 7.69 -1.17
C PRO A 6 -6.17 7.56 -0.87
N VAL A 7 -5.46 8.69 -0.93
CA VAL A 7 -4.00 8.87 -0.84
C VAL A 7 -3.43 8.48 0.54
N LYS A 8 -3.67 7.25 0.99
CA LYS A 8 -2.97 6.58 2.09
C LYS A 8 -2.49 5.23 1.56
N PRO A 9 -1.36 4.69 2.06
CA PRO A 9 -0.61 3.56 1.47
C PRO A 9 -1.33 2.19 1.54
N ALA A 10 -2.66 2.17 1.65
CA ALA A 10 -3.46 0.99 1.89
C ALA A 10 -3.81 0.18 0.64
N LEU A 11 -3.22 0.46 -0.54
CA LEU A 11 -3.51 -0.31 -1.77
C LEU A 11 -3.35 -1.82 -1.56
N LEU A 12 -2.18 -2.28 -1.09
CA LEU A 12 -1.90 -3.71 -0.97
C LEU A 12 -2.77 -4.41 0.10
N PRO A 13 -2.92 -3.85 1.33
CA PRO A 13 -3.88 -4.38 2.30
C PRO A 13 -5.33 -4.38 1.79
N TYR A 14 -5.73 -3.35 1.06
CA TYR A 14 -7.08 -3.26 0.49
C TYR A 14 -7.32 -4.33 -0.58
N CYS A 15 -6.34 -4.60 -1.44
CA CYS A 15 -6.42 -5.69 -2.42
C CYS A 15 -6.64 -7.06 -1.76
N ARG A 16 -5.95 -7.34 -0.64
CA ARG A 16 -6.17 -8.55 0.16
C ARG A 16 -7.57 -8.60 0.75
N ARG A 17 -8.04 -7.47 1.30
CA ARG A 17 -9.39 -7.36 1.84
C ARG A 17 -10.46 -7.63 0.78
N LEU A 18 -10.32 -7.09 -0.42
CA LEU A 18 -11.26 -7.34 -1.52
C LEU A 18 -11.34 -8.83 -1.90
N ILE A 19 -10.20 -9.53 -1.94
CA ILE A 19 -10.19 -10.98 -2.18
C ILE A 19 -10.90 -11.72 -1.03
N ALA A 20 -10.63 -11.33 0.22
CA ALA A 20 -11.28 -11.92 1.39
C ALA A 20 -12.80 -11.67 1.42
N GLU A 21 -13.26 -10.54 0.87
CA GLU A 21 -14.68 -10.21 0.67
C GLU A 21 -15.31 -10.93 -0.54
N GLY A 22 -14.56 -11.78 -1.25
CA GLY A 22 -15.06 -12.64 -2.34
C GLY A 22 -14.89 -12.07 -3.74
N MET A 23 -14.12 -10.99 -3.92
CA MET A 23 -13.82 -10.46 -5.25
C MET A 23 -12.97 -11.45 -6.05
N ASP A 24 -13.29 -11.61 -7.35
CA ASP A 24 -12.49 -12.47 -8.23
C ASP A 24 -11.03 -11.97 -8.30
N PRO A 25 -10.04 -12.79 -7.89
CA PRO A 25 -8.62 -12.42 -7.95
C PRO A 25 -8.11 -12.06 -9.36
N ARG A 26 -8.82 -12.47 -10.41
CA ARG A 26 -8.52 -12.15 -11.82
C ARG A 26 -9.01 -10.77 -12.24
N THR A 27 -9.79 -10.09 -11.38
CA THR A 27 -10.28 -8.73 -11.64
C THR A 27 -9.11 -7.79 -11.91
N VAL A 28 -9.15 -7.10 -13.05
CA VAL A 28 -8.10 -6.17 -13.45
C VAL A 28 -8.25 -4.85 -12.70
N LEU A 29 -7.18 -4.47 -12.00
CA LEU A 29 -7.08 -3.20 -11.30
C LEU A 29 -6.51 -2.12 -12.21
N HIS A 30 -7.13 -0.94 -12.15
CA HIS A 30 -6.62 0.28 -12.75
C HIS A 30 -6.34 1.27 -11.62
N VAL A 31 -5.08 1.60 -11.41
CA VAL A 31 -4.63 2.47 -10.30
C VAL A 31 -4.24 3.83 -10.85
N TYR A 32 -4.94 4.87 -10.41
CA TYR A 32 -4.74 6.25 -10.88
C TYR A 32 -4.17 7.14 -9.77
N ARG A 33 -3.35 8.13 -10.13
CA ARG A 33 -3.03 9.31 -9.32
C ARG A 33 -3.67 10.52 -9.98
N GLY A 34 -4.78 10.98 -9.42
CA GLY A 34 -5.64 11.94 -10.09
C GLY A 34 -6.20 11.31 -11.37
N ASN A 35 -5.92 11.92 -12.53
CA ASN A 35 -6.37 11.43 -13.83
C ASN A 35 -5.33 10.58 -14.57
N THR A 36 -4.15 10.37 -14.00
CA THR A 36 -3.05 9.65 -14.64
C THR A 36 -3.00 8.21 -14.15
N LEU A 37 -3.01 7.25 -15.06
CA LEU A 37 -2.79 5.85 -14.75
C LEU A 37 -1.34 5.67 -14.27
N CYS A 38 -1.16 5.18 -13.03
CA CYS A 38 0.15 5.08 -12.39
C CYS A 38 0.78 3.71 -12.49
N PHE A 39 -0.02 2.67 -12.71
CA PHE A 39 0.45 1.31 -12.87
C PHE A 39 -0.18 0.70 -14.12
N ALA A 40 0.57 -0.20 -14.76
CA ALA A 40 0.00 -1.04 -15.79
C ALA A 40 -1.19 -1.84 -15.20
N PRO A 41 -2.31 -1.95 -15.92
CA PRO A 41 -3.44 -2.73 -15.44
C PRO A 41 -3.02 -4.17 -15.17
N ALA A 42 -3.29 -4.66 -13.97
CA ALA A 42 -2.87 -5.99 -13.54
C ALA A 42 -3.93 -6.66 -12.66
N PRO A 43 -3.92 -8.00 -12.54
CA PRO A 43 -4.86 -8.70 -11.69
C PRO A 43 -4.75 -8.29 -10.21
N LEU A 44 -5.89 -8.25 -9.53
CA LEU A 44 -6.01 -8.02 -8.08
C LEU A 44 -5.07 -8.93 -7.27
N ALA A 45 -4.98 -10.20 -7.66
CA ALA A 45 -4.09 -11.19 -7.04
C ALA A 45 -2.62 -10.75 -7.01
N LEU A 46 -2.15 -10.06 -8.05
CA LEU A 46 -0.76 -9.63 -8.16
C LEU A 46 -0.43 -8.62 -7.06
N PHE A 47 -1.29 -7.62 -6.87
CA PHE A 47 -1.11 -6.63 -5.80
C PHE A 47 -1.34 -7.21 -4.41
N ALA A 48 -2.30 -8.13 -4.26
CA ALA A 48 -2.57 -8.78 -2.97
C ALA A 48 -1.38 -9.61 -2.47
N ALA A 49 -0.59 -10.17 -3.39
CA ALA A 49 0.62 -10.94 -3.11
C ALA A 49 1.85 -10.09 -2.77
N LEU A 50 1.73 -8.75 -2.75
CA LEU A 50 2.84 -7.83 -2.47
C LEU A 50 2.70 -7.16 -1.10
N ALA A 51 3.84 -6.81 -0.54
CA ALA A 51 4.01 -5.90 0.59
C ALA A 51 5.05 -4.82 0.22
N THR A 52 5.14 -3.78 1.04
CA THR A 52 6.22 -2.79 0.94
C THR A 52 7.18 -2.98 2.10
N GLU A 53 8.47 -2.96 1.81
CA GLU A 53 9.54 -2.94 2.80
C GLU A 53 10.34 -1.65 2.61
N GLU A 54 10.59 -0.92 3.70
CA GLU A 54 11.55 0.18 3.71
C GLU A 54 12.92 -0.37 4.07
N ARG A 55 13.90 -0.11 3.21
CA ARG A 55 15.28 -0.56 3.42
C ARG A 55 16.09 0.48 4.19
N ALA A 56 17.25 0.08 4.68
CA ALA A 56 18.18 0.95 5.41
C ALA A 56 18.60 2.22 4.63
N ASP A 57 18.51 2.20 3.30
CA ASP A 57 18.77 3.34 2.42
C ASP A 57 17.54 4.26 2.22
N ARG A 58 16.46 4.07 2.99
CA ARG A 58 15.16 4.73 2.85
C ARG A 58 14.47 4.50 1.50
N SER A 59 14.89 3.48 0.75
CA SER A 59 14.18 3.07 -0.47
C SER A 59 13.01 2.15 -0.12
N ILE A 60 11.85 2.40 -0.73
CA ILE A 60 10.68 1.51 -0.62
C ILE A 60 10.76 0.48 -1.75
N ARG A 61 10.66 -0.80 -1.40
CA ARG A 61 10.64 -1.91 -2.36
C ARG A 61 9.38 -2.74 -2.20
N PHE A 62 8.87 -3.23 -3.33
CA PHE A 62 7.86 -4.28 -3.29
C PHE A 62 8.52 -5.62 -2.98
N VAL A 63 7.99 -6.32 -1.99
CA VAL A 63 8.40 -7.67 -1.61
C VAL A 63 7.19 -8.58 -1.64
N ARG A 64 7.41 -9.90 -1.62
CA ARG A 64 6.31 -10.86 -1.54
C ARG A 64 5.68 -10.79 -0.16
N TYR A 65 4.36 -10.66 -0.11
CA TYR A 65 3.61 -10.71 1.13
C TYR A 65 3.70 -12.13 1.74
N SER A 66 3.96 -12.16 3.05
CA SER A 66 3.93 -13.35 3.90
C SER A 66 3.22 -12.96 5.19
N GLU A 67 2.20 -13.72 5.61
CA GLU A 67 1.44 -13.43 6.85
C GLU A 67 2.33 -13.43 8.11
N THR A 68 3.52 -14.05 8.05
CA THR A 68 4.49 -14.10 9.16
C THR A 68 5.37 -12.86 9.30
N ALA A 69 5.33 -11.91 8.36
CA ALA A 69 6.08 -10.67 8.49
C ALA A 69 5.29 -9.70 9.38
N SER A 70 5.52 -9.79 10.69
CA SER A 70 5.12 -8.78 11.66
C SER A 70 5.51 -7.39 11.15
N GLN A 71 4.48 -6.65 10.78
CA GLN A 71 4.33 -5.21 10.82
C GLN A 71 5.48 -4.49 11.53
N GLY A 72 6.43 -3.97 10.74
CA GLY A 72 7.32 -2.90 11.20
C GLY A 72 6.48 -1.66 11.43
N ASP A 73 5.98 -1.50 12.65
CA ASP A 73 5.31 -0.31 13.18
C ASP A 73 6.29 0.88 13.28
N GLU A 74 6.83 1.34 12.15
CA GLU A 74 7.69 2.54 12.09
C GLU A 74 7.01 3.70 11.34
N TYR A 75 5.67 3.79 11.41
CA TYR A 75 4.93 4.99 11.01
C TYR A 75 4.31 5.77 12.18
N ALA A 76 4.64 5.39 13.43
CA ALA A 76 4.19 6.11 14.63
C ALA A 76 5.15 7.23 15.10
N SER A 77 6.41 7.26 14.62
CA SER A 77 7.42 8.15 15.22
C SER A 77 7.63 9.48 14.50
N VAL A 78 7.27 9.60 13.21
CA VAL A 78 7.59 10.82 12.42
C VAL A 78 6.54 11.94 12.60
N ALA A 79 5.33 11.64 13.10
CA ALA A 79 4.33 12.65 13.41
C ALA A 79 4.56 13.35 14.77
N GLY A 80 5.35 12.75 15.67
CA GLY A 80 5.63 13.31 16.99
C GLY A 80 6.77 14.34 17.02
N GLU A 81 7.67 14.30 16.04
CA GLU A 81 8.88 15.14 16.04
C GLU A 81 8.64 16.54 15.43
N MET A 82 7.62 16.71 14.58
CA MET A 82 7.23 18.03 14.08
C MET A 82 6.43 18.88 15.10
N ALA A 83 5.90 18.28 16.17
CA ALA A 83 5.10 19.01 17.16
C ALA A 83 5.93 19.69 18.27
N ARG A 84 7.22 19.35 18.41
CA ARG A 84 8.11 19.93 19.45
C ARG A 84 8.97 21.10 18.99
N ALA A 85 8.99 21.42 17.70
CA ALA A 85 9.71 22.58 17.15
C ALA A 85 8.85 23.86 17.04
N ALA A 86 7.60 23.83 17.51
CA ALA A 86 6.66 24.95 17.41
C ALA A 86 6.35 25.65 18.75
N HIS A 87 7.08 25.32 19.81
CA HIS A 87 7.00 25.98 21.12
C HIS A 87 8.42 26.31 21.62
N GLU A 88 9.07 27.24 20.93
CA GLU A 88 9.93 28.22 21.60
C GLU A 88 9.09 29.45 21.93
#